data_AF-A0A4W2D0S0-F1
#
_entry.id   AF-A0A4W2D0S0-F1
#
_cell.length_a   1.000
_cell.length_b   1.000
_cell.length_c   1.000
_cell.angle_alpha   90.00
_cell.angle_beta   90.00
_cell.angle_gamma   90.00
#
_symmetry.space_group_name_H-M   'P 1'
#
loop_
_entity.id
_entity.type
_entity.pdbx_description
1 polymer ?
#
loop_
_entity_poly.entity_id
_entity_poly.type
_entity_poly.pdbx_seq_one_letter_code
_entity_poly.pdbx_strand_id
1 'polypeptide(L)'
;LKILVSPCLSLPLAESPSGAHFIDLLQITGEWFSILLASDDREKIENGSMRFFVEYISLLENSSLEQVKGFHFFPTDQRSSEPCSVFSTDDGENKFRILQVNYSQHIIFYLENFSDSFKLLELYAREPDTSPELKNEFVEICQKYGVVKENVIDLTKVDRCLQARRNGVA
;
A
#
# COMPACT_ATOMS: atom_id res chain seq x y z
N LEU A 1 -1.88 -10.46 -6.22
CA LEU A 1 -2.34 -9.71 -5.02
C LEU A 1 -3.83 -9.56 -5.09
N LYS A 2 -4.63 -10.04 -4.14
CA LYS A 2 -6.02 -9.56 -3.99
C LYS A 2 -6.00 -8.73 -2.71
N ILE A 3 -6.16 -7.42 -2.76
CA ILE A 3 -6.34 -6.62 -1.53
C ILE A 3 -7.83 -6.57 -1.24
N LEU A 4 -8.35 -7.22 -0.21
CA LEU A 4 -9.65 -6.81 0.31
C LEU A 4 -9.45 -5.46 0.96
N VAL A 5 -9.79 -4.40 0.24
CA VAL A 5 -10.12 -3.16 0.93
C VAL A 5 -11.45 -3.48 1.58
N SER A 6 -11.46 -3.75 2.87
CA SER A 6 -12.72 -3.80 3.60
C SER A 6 -13.37 -2.43 3.36
N PRO A 7 -14.51 -2.33 2.65
CA PRO A 7 -15.33 -1.14 2.83
C PRO A 7 -15.61 -1.13 4.32
N CYS A 8 -15.32 -0.04 5.02
CA CYS A 8 -15.52 0.06 6.46
C CYS A 8 -16.82 -0.67 6.86
N LEU A 9 -16.68 -1.86 7.46
CA LEU A 9 -17.79 -2.50 8.14
C LEU A 9 -17.95 -1.66 9.39
N SER A 10 -18.96 -0.81 9.32
CA SER A 10 -19.48 0.07 10.36
C SER A 10 -19.44 -0.61 11.72
N LEU A 11 -18.48 -0.23 12.55
CA LEU A 11 -18.66 -0.27 13.99
C LEU A 11 -19.38 1.03 14.39
N PRO A 12 -20.46 0.96 15.18
CA PRO A 12 -21.24 2.13 15.53
C PRO A 12 -20.47 2.93 16.57
N LEU A 13 -19.68 3.90 16.12
CA LEU A 13 -19.38 5.06 16.94
C LEU A 13 -20.52 6.04 16.74
N ALA A 14 -21.14 6.35 17.87
CA ALA A 14 -22.31 7.20 18.00
C ALA A 14 -22.15 8.50 17.20
N GLU A 15 -23.27 8.86 16.55
CA GLU A 15 -23.63 10.18 16.03
C GLU A 15 -22.73 10.73 14.91
N SER A 16 -23.19 10.46 13.68
CA SER A 16 -22.68 11.05 12.44
C SER A 16 -23.25 12.46 12.24
N PRO A 17 -22.41 13.42 11.81
CA PRO A 17 -22.83 14.47 10.91
C PRO A 17 -22.07 14.32 9.58
N SER A 18 -22.81 13.99 8.51
CA SER A 18 -22.48 14.21 7.09
C SER A 18 -21.08 13.82 6.58
N GLY A 19 -21.01 12.77 5.75
CA GLY A 19 -19.93 12.61 4.75
C GLY A 19 -19.09 11.35 4.91
N ALA A 20 -19.66 10.18 4.61
CA ALA A 20 -18.84 9.02 4.30
C ALA A 20 -18.02 9.32 3.03
N HIS A 21 -16.71 9.48 3.17
CA HIS A 21 -15.80 9.61 2.02
C HIS A 21 -15.81 8.28 1.24
N PHE A 22 -16.61 8.23 0.18
CA PHE A 22 -16.60 7.12 -0.76
C PHE A 22 -15.28 7.15 -1.53
N ILE A 23 -14.44 6.13 -1.33
CA ILE A 23 -13.22 5.95 -2.12
C ILE A 23 -13.60 5.31 -3.46
N ASP A 24 -13.32 6.01 -4.54
CA ASP A 24 -13.49 5.51 -5.90
C ASP A 24 -12.29 4.61 -6.25
N LEU A 25 -12.46 3.31 -6.05
CA LEU A 25 -11.41 2.32 -6.31
C LEU A 25 -10.95 2.31 -7.77
N LEU A 26 -11.78 2.73 -8.72
CA LEU A 26 -11.38 2.82 -10.14
C LEU A 26 -10.31 3.89 -10.33
N GLN A 27 -10.41 5.02 -9.62
CA GLN A 27 -9.42 6.10 -9.72
C GLN A 27 -8.07 5.78 -9.06
N ILE A 28 -8.00 4.71 -8.26
CA ILE A 28 -6.75 4.20 -7.70
C ILE A 28 -6.01 3.33 -8.72
N THR A 29 -6.70 2.82 -9.74
CA THR A 29 -6.04 2.00 -10.76
C THR A 29 -4.97 2.78 -11.53
N GLY A 30 -4.02 2.07 -12.12
CA GLY A 30 -2.93 2.66 -12.88
C GLY A 30 -1.57 2.49 -12.22
N GLU A 31 -0.60 3.21 -12.78
CA GLU A 31 0.78 3.18 -12.31
C GLU A 31 0.99 3.97 -11.03
N TRP A 32 1.88 3.45 -10.19
CA TRP A 32 2.30 4.07 -8.93
C TRP A 32 3.79 3.83 -8.70
N PHE A 33 4.39 4.61 -7.80
CA PHE A 33 5.78 4.49 -7.40
C PHE A 33 5.88 4.43 -5.87
N SER A 34 6.58 3.43 -5.34
CA SER A 34 6.89 3.36 -3.90
C SER A 34 7.85 4.48 -3.49
N ILE A 35 7.42 5.33 -2.55
CA ILE A 35 8.20 6.50 -2.08
C ILE A 35 8.77 6.23 -0.69
N LEU A 36 7.90 6.03 0.32
CA LEU A 36 8.30 5.76 1.70
C LEU A 36 7.66 4.46 2.19
N LEU A 37 8.39 3.74 3.02
CA LEU A 37 7.97 2.47 3.63
C LEU A 37 8.34 2.49 5.12
N ALA A 38 7.41 2.13 6.00
CA ALA A 38 7.65 2.18 7.44
C ALA A 38 7.00 1.00 8.14
N SER A 39 7.65 0.47 9.18
CA SER A 39 7.15 -0.66 9.96
C SER A 39 7.62 -0.58 11.41
N ASP A 40 6.82 -1.06 12.35
CA ASP A 40 7.27 -1.24 13.74
C ASP A 40 8.24 -2.43 13.87
N ASP A 41 8.16 -3.39 12.95
CA ASP A 41 9.19 -4.38 12.69
C ASP A 41 10.04 -3.99 11.47
N ARG A 42 11.21 -3.40 11.75
CA ARG A 42 12.13 -2.88 10.72
C ARG A 42 12.72 -3.98 9.84
N GLU A 43 12.91 -5.20 10.35
CA GLU A 43 13.53 -6.29 9.59
C GLU A 43 12.67 -6.69 8.39
N LYS A 44 11.34 -6.62 8.53
CA LYS A 44 10.37 -6.90 7.45
C LYS A 44 10.54 -5.99 6.22
N ILE A 45 11.06 -4.77 6.39
CA ILE A 45 11.12 -3.75 5.31
C ILE A 45 12.54 -3.42 4.83
N GLU A 46 13.59 -3.84 5.55
CA GLU A 46 14.98 -3.64 5.12
C GLU A 46 15.45 -4.68 4.12
N ASN A 47 15.27 -5.95 4.44
CA ASN A 47 15.57 -7.09 3.55
C ASN A 47 14.50 -8.19 3.63
N GLY A 48 13.42 -7.93 4.37
CA GLY A 48 12.33 -8.87 4.58
C GLY A 48 11.29 -8.88 3.45
N SER A 49 10.28 -9.70 3.66
CA SER A 49 9.20 -9.98 2.71
C SER A 49 8.30 -8.77 2.37
N MET A 50 8.26 -7.77 3.25
CA MET A 50 7.43 -6.57 3.07
C MET A 50 8.16 -5.46 2.30
N ARG A 51 9.40 -5.71 1.86
CA ARG A 51 10.14 -4.82 0.97
C ARG A 51 9.79 -5.08 -0.49
N PHE A 52 8.70 -4.48 -0.97
CA PHE A 52 8.31 -4.56 -2.38
C PHE A 52 8.11 -3.17 -3.01
N PHE A 53 8.27 -3.10 -4.34
CA PHE A 53 8.10 -1.88 -5.12
C PHE A 53 6.87 -2.00 -6.01
N VAL A 54 5.85 -1.17 -5.79
CA VAL A 54 4.65 -1.19 -6.63
C VAL A 54 4.96 -0.64 -8.02
N GLU A 55 4.48 -1.32 -9.05
CA GLU A 55 4.48 -0.84 -10.44
C GLU A 55 3.08 -0.37 -10.85
N TYR A 56 2.09 -1.25 -10.68
CA TYR A 56 0.73 -1.02 -11.14
C TYR A 56 -0.29 -1.53 -10.11
N ILE A 57 -1.38 -0.78 -9.97
CA ILE A 57 -2.56 -1.15 -9.20
C ILE A 57 -3.70 -1.43 -10.17
N SER A 58 -4.25 -2.65 -10.21
CA SER A 58 -5.46 -2.95 -10.99
C SER A 58 -6.64 -3.30 -10.09
N LEU A 59 -7.86 -2.99 -10.51
CA LEU A 59 -9.08 -3.41 -9.81
C LEU A 59 -9.38 -4.88 -10.13
N LEU A 60 -9.76 -5.65 -9.13
CA LEU A 60 -10.31 -6.98 -9.28
C LEU A 60 -11.83 -6.87 -9.51
N GLU A 61 -12.30 -7.24 -10.71
CA GLU A 61 -13.74 -7.40 -10.97
C GLU A 61 -14.18 -8.82 -10.60
N ASN A 62 -15.29 -8.96 -9.87
CA ASN A 62 -15.73 -10.23 -9.30
C ASN A 62 -16.31 -11.21 -10.34
N SER A 63 -15.94 -12.50 -10.20
CA SER A 63 -16.77 -13.63 -10.61
C SER A 63 -17.79 -13.98 -9.51
N SER A 64 -19.03 -13.56 -9.72
CA SER A 64 -20.36 -14.06 -9.27
C SER A 64 -20.67 -14.66 -7.86
N LEU A 65 -19.77 -14.84 -6.89
CA LEU A 65 -20.19 -15.38 -5.56
C LEU A 65 -19.66 -14.67 -4.31
N GLU A 66 -18.64 -13.83 -4.40
CA GLU A 66 -18.12 -13.08 -3.26
C GLU A 66 -17.87 -11.63 -3.68
N GLN A 67 -18.65 -10.68 -3.15
CA GLN A 67 -18.60 -9.26 -3.52
C GLN A 67 -17.35 -8.56 -2.95
N VAL A 68 -16.18 -8.97 -3.41
CA VAL A 68 -14.87 -8.53 -2.92
C VAL A 68 -14.21 -7.60 -3.93
N LYS A 69 -14.39 -6.28 -3.79
CA LYS A 69 -13.60 -5.32 -4.58
C LYS A 69 -12.20 -5.23 -4.00
N GLY A 70 -11.19 -5.46 -4.82
CA GLY A 70 -9.81 -5.46 -4.37
C GLY A 70 -8.78 -5.04 -5.39
N PHE A 71 -7.51 -4.99 -5.01
CA PHE A 71 -6.43 -4.56 -5.88
C PHE A 71 -5.41 -5.66 -6.17
N HIS A 72 -4.88 -5.67 -7.40
CA HIS A 72 -3.60 -6.33 -7.72
C HIS A 72 -2.45 -5.32 -7.68
N PHE A 73 -1.46 -5.52 -6.81
CA PHE A 73 -0.13 -4.93 -6.95
C PHE A 73 0.76 -5.86 -7.78
N PHE A 74 1.47 -5.27 -8.72
CA PHE A 74 2.55 -5.91 -9.47
C PHE A 74 3.88 -5.38 -8.93
N PRO A 75 4.76 -6.23 -8.36
CA PRO A 75 6.07 -5.79 -7.90
C PRO A 75 7.01 -5.55 -9.09
N THR A 76 7.90 -4.56 -8.96
CA THR A 76 8.91 -4.27 -9.99
C THR A 76 10.09 -5.28 -9.97
N ASP A 77 10.26 -6.06 -8.90
CA ASP A 77 11.31 -7.07 -8.83
C ASP A 77 10.88 -8.38 -9.51
N GLN A 78 11.70 -8.87 -10.44
CA GLN A 78 11.41 -10.04 -11.27
C GLN A 78 11.55 -11.38 -10.51
N ARG A 79 11.50 -11.37 -9.17
CA ARG A 79 11.71 -12.58 -8.36
C ARG A 79 10.48 -13.51 -8.35
N SER A 80 9.36 -13.05 -8.91
CA SER A 80 8.15 -13.83 -9.12
C SER A 80 7.41 -13.34 -10.37
N SER A 81 7.20 -14.21 -11.35
CA SER A 81 6.26 -13.99 -12.46
C SER A 81 4.80 -14.14 -12.00
N GLU A 82 4.57 -14.45 -10.72
CA GLU A 82 3.26 -14.62 -10.13
C GLU A 82 2.86 -13.40 -9.28
N PRO A 83 1.59 -12.95 -9.36
CA PRO A 83 1.13 -11.78 -8.64
C PRO A 83 1.09 -12.04 -7.12
N CYS A 84 2.05 -11.52 -6.36
CA CYS A 84 2.19 -11.66 -4.90
C CYS A 84 0.83 -11.57 -4.18
N SER A 85 0.32 -12.65 -3.58
CA SER A 85 -1.08 -12.75 -3.12
C SER A 85 -1.23 -12.44 -1.63
N VAL A 86 -1.47 -11.19 -1.26
CA VAL A 86 -1.68 -10.81 0.15
C VAL A 86 -3.13 -11.06 0.62
N PHE A 87 -3.52 -12.33 0.61
CA PHE A 87 -4.34 -12.93 1.67
C PHE A 87 -3.55 -13.93 2.51
N SER A 88 -2.38 -14.30 2.01
CA SER A 88 -1.43 -15.19 2.64
C SER A 88 -0.15 -14.95 1.86
N THR A 89 0.65 -13.97 2.28
CA THR A 89 2.09 -14.16 2.09
C THR A 89 2.52 -15.25 3.07
N ASP A 90 3.73 -15.79 2.91
CA ASP A 90 4.30 -16.73 3.88
C ASP A 90 4.37 -16.16 5.33
N ASP A 91 4.01 -14.87 5.53
CA ASP A 91 3.88 -14.16 6.81
C ASP A 91 2.43 -14.01 7.32
N GLY A 92 1.44 -14.71 6.76
CA GLY A 92 0.08 -14.78 7.31
C GLY A 92 -0.93 -13.73 6.82
N GLU A 93 -1.98 -13.48 7.63
CA GLU A 93 -3.15 -12.66 7.24
C GLU A 93 -2.89 -11.16 7.47
N ASN A 94 -2.96 -10.37 6.40
CA ASN A 94 -2.74 -8.93 6.44
C ASN A 94 -4.03 -8.18 6.11
N LYS A 95 -4.36 -7.10 6.83
CA LYS A 95 -5.49 -6.21 6.49
C LYS A 95 -5.00 -4.84 6.12
N PHE A 96 -5.30 -4.42 4.89
CA PHE A 96 -4.99 -3.08 4.39
C PHE A 96 -6.14 -2.11 4.63
N ARG A 97 -5.77 -0.84 4.87
CA ARG A 97 -6.67 0.31 4.95
C ARG A 97 -6.04 1.47 4.20
N ILE A 98 -6.85 2.19 3.43
CA ILE A 98 -6.41 3.46 2.82
C ILE A 98 -6.59 4.54 3.88
N LEU A 99 -5.50 5.18 4.28
CA LEU A 99 -5.55 6.29 5.23
C LEU A 99 -5.84 7.63 4.53
N GLN A 100 -5.24 7.81 3.35
CA GLN A 100 -5.32 9.04 2.59
C GLN A 100 -5.15 8.73 1.11
N VAL A 101 -5.92 9.40 0.26
CA VAL A 101 -5.80 9.27 -1.18
C VAL A 101 -6.04 10.62 -1.84
N ASN A 102 -5.10 11.00 -2.72
CA ASN A 102 -5.29 11.97 -3.78
C ASN A 102 -4.99 11.25 -5.09
N TYR A 103 -6.04 10.93 -5.86
CA TYR A 103 -5.95 10.02 -7.01
C TYR A 103 -4.91 10.43 -8.06
N SER A 104 -4.61 11.72 -8.20
CA SER A 104 -3.63 12.25 -9.15
C SER A 104 -2.23 12.44 -8.56
N GLN A 105 -2.05 12.29 -7.25
CA GLN A 105 -0.78 12.59 -6.58
C GLN A 105 -0.25 11.44 -5.76
N HIS A 106 -1.01 10.95 -4.77
CA HIS A 106 -0.50 10.01 -3.78
C HIS A 106 -1.59 9.15 -3.13
N ILE A 107 -1.16 8.04 -2.53
CA ILE A 107 -1.99 7.20 -1.67
C ILE A 107 -1.15 6.69 -0.50
N ILE A 108 -1.74 6.67 0.69
CA ILE A 108 -1.12 6.14 1.91
C ILE A 108 -1.92 4.93 2.37
N PHE A 109 -1.25 3.79 2.47
CA PHE A 109 -1.79 2.58 3.05
C PHE A 109 -1.31 2.38 4.48
N TYR A 110 -2.18 1.78 5.30
CA TYR A 110 -1.84 1.14 6.55
C TYR A 110 -2.18 -0.34 6.44
N LEU A 111 -1.27 -1.19 6.89
CA LEU A 111 -1.44 -2.61 7.01
C LEU A 111 -1.17 -3.04 8.44
N GLU A 112 -1.96 -4.00 8.90
CA GLU A 112 -1.73 -4.74 10.14
C GLU A 112 -1.70 -6.22 9.80
N ASN A 113 -0.61 -6.88 10.17
CA ASN A 113 -0.46 -8.31 10.06
C ASN A 113 -0.90 -8.97 11.36
N PHE A 114 -1.84 -9.92 11.29
CA PHE A 114 -2.41 -10.55 12.48
C PHE A 114 -1.63 -11.78 12.96
N SER A 115 -0.77 -12.33 12.11
CA SER A 115 0.03 -13.53 12.44
C SER A 115 1.29 -13.14 13.22
N ASP A 116 2.07 -12.21 12.65
CA ASP A 116 3.34 -11.72 13.22
C ASP A 116 3.16 -10.42 14.01
N SER A 117 1.94 -9.84 14.05
CA SER A 117 1.58 -8.65 14.84
C SER A 117 2.42 -7.39 14.54
N PHE A 118 2.87 -7.23 13.29
CA PHE A 118 3.54 -6.00 12.84
C PHE A 118 2.58 -5.07 12.09
N LYS A 119 2.96 -3.80 12.04
CA LYS A 119 2.28 -2.72 11.32
C LYS A 119 3.16 -2.24 10.18
N LEU A 120 2.55 -1.92 9.06
CA LEU A 120 3.22 -1.42 7.88
C LEU A 120 2.49 -0.18 7.35
N LEU A 121 3.24 0.85 6.97
CA LEU A 121 2.72 2.02 6.27
C LEU A 121 3.48 2.22 4.97
N GLU A 122 2.74 2.57 3.93
CA GLU A 122 3.27 2.70 2.57
C GLU A 122 2.79 4.00 1.97
N LEU A 123 3.71 4.82 1.44
CA LEU A 123 3.40 6.00 0.64
C LEU A 123 3.73 5.71 -0.82
N TYR A 124 2.70 5.76 -1.66
CA TYR A 124 2.85 5.70 -3.11
C TYR A 124 2.52 7.04 -3.74
N ALA A 125 3.21 7.37 -4.83
CA ALA A 125 2.95 8.56 -5.63
C ALA A 125 2.77 8.21 -7.12
N ARG A 126 2.09 9.10 -7.86
CA ARG A 126 1.95 8.98 -9.32
C ARG A 126 3.24 9.30 -10.07
N GLU A 127 4.14 10.04 -9.42
CA GLU A 127 5.46 10.40 -9.93
C GLU A 127 6.57 9.63 -9.19
N PRO A 128 7.78 9.50 -9.77
CA PRO A 128 8.89 8.76 -9.15
C PRO A 128 9.35 9.32 -7.81
N ASP A 129 9.07 10.58 -7.50
CA ASP A 129 9.30 11.20 -6.20
C ASP A 129 8.15 12.16 -5.87
N THR A 130 8.10 12.65 -4.63
CA THR A 130 7.08 13.57 -4.14
C THR A 130 7.69 14.68 -3.29
N SER A 131 6.87 15.65 -2.90
CA SER A 131 7.32 16.83 -2.19
C SER A 131 7.82 16.50 -0.76
N PRO A 132 8.80 17.26 -0.23
CA PRO A 132 9.26 17.10 1.14
C PRO A 132 8.14 17.27 2.18
N GLU A 133 7.14 18.10 1.90
CA GLU A 133 5.99 18.32 2.76
C GLU A 133 5.18 17.04 2.92
N LEU A 134 4.89 16.34 1.81
CA LEU A 134 4.18 15.06 1.86
C LEU A 134 5.01 13.97 2.56
N LYS A 135 6.34 13.97 2.36
CA LYS A 135 7.23 13.04 3.07
C LYS A 135 7.20 13.29 4.59
N ASN A 136 7.16 14.54 5.03
CA ASN A 136 7.05 14.89 6.44
C ASN A 136 5.67 14.51 7.02
N GLU A 137 4.58 14.78 6.29
CA GLU A 137 3.22 14.37 6.66
C GLU A 137 3.14 12.85 6.87
N PHE A 138 3.74 12.06 5.97
CA PHE A 138 3.81 10.61 6.13
C PHE A 138 4.55 10.19 7.40
N VAL A 139 5.65 10.85 7.77
CA VAL A 139 6.39 10.56 9.01
C VAL A 139 5.52 10.86 10.24
N GLU A 140 4.77 11.95 10.24
CA GLU A 140 3.82 12.29 11.32
C GLU A 140 2.71 11.23 11.44
N ILE A 141 2.19 10.75 10.31
CA ILE A 141 1.24 9.63 10.26
C ILE A 141 1.88 8.37 10.86
N CYS A 142 3.09 7.98 10.46
CA CYS A 142 3.78 6.81 11.01
C CYS A 142 3.87 6.86 12.54
N GLN A 143 4.28 8.00 13.09
CA GLN A 143 4.39 8.20 14.54
C GLN A 143 3.03 8.06 15.24
N LYS A 144 1.94 8.59 14.64
CA LYS A 144 0.58 8.44 15.15
C LYS A 144 0.12 6.98 15.21
N TYR A 145 0.60 6.13 14.31
CA TYR A 145 0.29 4.70 14.28
C TYR A 145 1.28 3.83 15.09
N GLY A 146 2.23 4.47 15.78
CA GLY A 146 3.19 3.81 16.67
C GLY A 146 4.49 3.36 15.99
N VAL A 147 4.74 3.79 14.75
CA VAL A 147 6.00 3.53 14.04
C VAL A 147 6.94 4.71 14.24
N VAL A 148 8.12 4.45 14.83
CA VAL A 148 9.11 5.50 15.09
C VAL A 148 9.73 6.02 13.79
N LYS A 149 10.13 7.30 13.78
CA LYS A 149 10.65 7.98 12.57
C LYS A 149 11.86 7.26 11.99
N GLU A 150 12.69 6.68 12.84
CA GLU A 150 13.90 5.98 12.45
C GLU A 150 13.57 4.81 11.53
N ASN A 151 12.42 4.14 11.73
CA ASN A 151 11.96 3.01 10.93
C ASN A 151 11.31 3.40 9.59
N VAL A 152 11.34 4.67 9.22
CA VAL A 152 10.89 5.12 7.89
C VAL A 152 12.04 5.02 6.90
N ILE A 153 11.85 4.25 5.83
CA ILE A 153 12.80 4.08 4.73
C ILE A 153 12.36 4.92 3.54
N ASP A 154 13.29 5.75 3.04
CA ASP A 154 13.12 6.50 1.80
C ASP A 154 13.55 5.67 0.60
N LEU A 155 12.57 5.11 -0.11
CA LEU A 155 12.81 4.22 -1.25
C LEU A 155 13.27 4.99 -2.50
N THR A 156 13.13 6.32 -2.52
CA THR A 156 13.63 7.13 -3.65
C THR A 156 15.15 7.16 -3.74
N LYS A 157 15.83 6.78 -2.65
CA LYS A 157 17.29 6.74 -2.52
C LYS A 157 17.90 5.35 -2.78
N VAL A 158 17.08 4.36 -3.12
CA VAL A 158 17.53 3.00 -3.45
C VAL A 158 17.15 2.63 -4.89
N ASP A 159 17.76 1.57 -5.41
CA ASP A 159 17.33 1.00 -6.68
C ASP A 159 15.95 0.35 -6.52
N ARG A 160 14.93 0.95 -7.15
CA ARG A 160 13.53 0.50 -7.16
C ARG A 160 13.20 -0.31 -8.42
N CYS A 161 14.22 -0.82 -9.12
CA CYS A 161 14.08 -1.58 -10.35
C CYS A 161 13.31 -0.83 -11.47
N LEU A 162 13.28 0.50 -11.45
CA LEU A 162 12.48 1.31 -12.39
C LEU A 162 12.82 1.05 -13.87
N GLN A 163 14.01 0.55 -14.16
CA GLN A 163 14.42 0.15 -15.51
C GLN A 163 13.66 -1.09 -16.02
N ALA A 164 13.24 -2.00 -15.12
CA ALA A 164 12.46 -3.17 -15.49
C ALA A 164 11.06 -2.80 -16.02
N ARG A 165 10.47 -1.72 -15.51
CA ARG A 165 9.17 -1.18 -15.96
C ARG A 165 9.17 -0.77 -17.44
N ARG A 166 10.27 -0.18 -17.91
CA ARG A 166 10.38 0.32 -19.29
C ARG A 166 10.49 -0.80 -20.34
N ASN A 167 10.87 -2.01 -19.93
CA ASN A 167 11.05 -3.14 -20.82
C ASN A 167 9.77 -3.96 -21.05
N GLY A 168 8.64 -3.56 -20.46
CA GLY A 168 7.32 -4.16 -20.69
C GLY A 168 6.57 -3.66 -21.93
N VAL A 169 7.20 -2.81 -22.75
CA VAL A 169 6.64 -2.34 -24.03
C VAL A 169 7.45 -2.93 -25.18
N ALA A 170 6.98 -4.07 -25.70
CA ALA A 170 7.32 -4.60 -27.01
C ALA A 170 6.03 -5.05 -27.71
#